data_AF-A0A0L6WFC1-F1
#
_entry.id   AF-A0A0L6WFC1-F1
#
_cell.length_a   1.000
_cell.length_b   1.000
_cell.length_c   1.000
_cell.angle_alpha   90.00
_cell.angle_beta   90.00
_cell.angle_gamma   90.00
#
_symmetry.space_group_name_H-M   'P 1'
#
loop_
_entity.id
_entity.type
_entity.pdbx_description
1 polymer ?
#
loop_
_entity_poly.entity_id
_entity_poly.type
_entity_poly.pdbx_seq_one_letter_code
_entity_poly.pdbx_strand_id
1 'polypeptide(L)'
;LNHKQSAILMQFRTGHIPLNQYLFHIKHSEMPACPHCWELAVKTIRHFLFECPQYQYKHQTHVVYKLHCKAESLQVLLSRSYALKFFFRYICMSWQFKTLAPLSHPTPALPPTHTPLP
;
A
#
# COMPACT_ATOMS: atom_id res chain seq x y z
N LEU A 1 -20.00 2.17 -6.81
CA LEU A 1 -18.86 1.39 -6.28
C LEU A 1 -19.34 -0.03 -6.12
N ASN A 2 -18.56 -1.03 -6.57
CA ASN A 2 -18.87 -2.42 -6.24
C ASN A 2 -18.35 -2.79 -4.84
N HIS A 3 -18.73 -3.95 -4.31
CA HIS A 3 -18.35 -4.41 -2.97
C HIS A 3 -16.82 -4.37 -2.74
N LYS A 4 -16.02 -4.85 -3.69
CA LYS A 4 -14.55 -4.86 -3.60
C LYS A 4 -13.99 -3.44 -3.53
N GLN A 5 -14.50 -2.52 -4.35
CA GLN A 5 -14.10 -1.11 -4.34
C GLN A 5 -14.46 -0.43 -3.02
N SER A 6 -15.63 -0.72 -2.46
CA SER A 6 -16.05 -0.18 -1.16
C SER A 6 -15.15 -0.66 -0.02
N ALA A 7 -14.77 -1.95 -0.02
CA ALA A 7 -13.84 -2.50 0.98
C ALA A 7 -12.46 -1.84 0.90
N ILE A 8 -11.88 -1.72 -0.32
CA ILE A 8 -10.61 -1.03 -0.55
C ILE A 8 -10.70 0.42 -0.07
N LEU A 9 -11.78 1.13 -0.40
CA LEU A 9 -11.97 2.51 0.02
C LEU A 9 -12.01 2.63 1.55
N MET A 10 -12.69 1.72 2.24
CA MET A 10 -12.73 1.70 3.70
C MET A 10 -11.34 1.43 4.30
N GLN A 11 -10.58 0.49 3.75
CA GLN A 11 -9.21 0.22 4.21
C GLN A 11 -8.32 1.45 4.07
N PHE A 12 -8.42 2.18 2.96
CA PHE A 12 -7.67 3.43 2.78
C PHE A 12 -8.13 4.55 3.73
N ARG A 13 -9.43 4.67 3.98
CA ARG A 13 -9.96 5.69 4.91
C ARG A 13 -9.63 5.42 6.38
N THR A 14 -9.56 4.13 6.76
CA THR A 14 -9.28 3.70 8.14
C THR A 14 -7.80 3.44 8.40
N GLY A 15 -6.95 3.45 7.36
CA GLY A 15 -5.54 3.12 7.50
C GLY A 15 -5.23 1.61 7.52
N HIS A 16 -6.24 0.74 7.46
CA HIS A 16 -6.11 -0.72 7.53
C HIS A 16 -5.74 -1.37 6.18
N ILE A 17 -4.98 -0.66 5.35
CA ILE A 17 -4.47 -1.19 4.09
C ILE A 17 -3.17 -1.96 4.37
N PRO A 18 -2.92 -3.14 3.77
CA PRO A 18 -1.69 -3.91 3.97
C PRO A 18 -0.50 -3.29 3.24
N LEU A 19 -0.15 -2.07 3.65
CA LEU A 19 1.15 -1.46 3.41
C LEU A 19 2.08 -1.79 4.58
N ASN A 20 3.39 -1.75 4.36
CA ASN A 20 4.36 -2.24 5.35
C ASN A 20 4.25 -1.52 6.70
N GLN A 21 3.85 -0.25 6.74
CA GLN A 21 3.56 0.44 8.01
C GLN A 21 2.49 -0.29 8.84
N TYR A 22 1.35 -0.61 8.22
CA TYR A 22 0.25 -1.30 8.91
C TYR A 22 0.61 -2.75 9.21
N LEU A 23 1.24 -3.45 8.25
CA LEU A 23 1.69 -4.82 8.45
C LEU A 23 2.69 -4.94 9.60
N PHE A 24 3.63 -4.00 9.72
CA PHE A 24 4.57 -3.94 10.83
C PHE A 24 3.85 -3.72 12.17
N HIS A 25 2.87 -2.81 12.20
CA HIS A 25 2.07 -2.55 13.40
C HIS A 25 1.32 -3.79 13.91
N ILE A 26 0.81 -4.63 13.00
CA ILE A 26 0.16 -5.91 13.35
C ILE A 26 1.13 -7.09 13.41
N LYS A 27 2.45 -6.84 13.42
CA LYS A 27 3.53 -7.85 13.48
C LYS A 27 3.52 -8.87 12.33
N HIS A 28 3.02 -8.47 11.16
CA HIS A 28 2.97 -9.27 9.94
C HIS A 28 4.07 -8.89 8.93
N SER A 29 4.81 -7.81 9.16
CA SER A 29 6.02 -7.45 8.41
C SER A 29 7.16 -7.22 9.38
N GLU A 30 8.36 -7.66 9.01
CA GLU A 30 9.58 -7.44 9.80
C GLU A 30 10.00 -5.97 9.81
N MET A 31 9.71 -5.25 8.71
CA MET A 31 10.08 -3.84 8.56
C MET A 31 8.91 -3.00 8.03
N PRO A 32 8.77 -1.74 8.50
CA PRO A 32 7.76 -0.81 7.98
C PRO A 32 8.19 -0.13 6.67
N ALA A 33 9.42 -0.37 6.24
CA ALA A 33 10.10 0.33 5.17
C ALA A 33 9.56 -0.02 3.77
N CYS A 34 9.73 0.89 2.83
CA CYS A 34 9.36 0.72 1.43
C CYS A 34 10.49 0.00 0.67
N PRO A 35 10.23 -1.18 0.10
CA PRO A 35 11.26 -1.94 -0.64
C PRO A 35 11.67 -1.23 -1.94
N HIS A 36 10.87 -0.29 -2.43
CA HIS A 36 11.16 0.48 -3.64
C HIS A 36 11.97 1.77 -3.38
N CYS A 37 12.28 2.05 -2.11
CA CYS A 37 13.02 3.27 -1.72
C CYS A 37 14.28 2.90 -0.93
N TRP A 38 14.89 1.76 -1.22
CA TRP A 38 16.05 1.22 -0.49
C TRP A 38 15.84 1.20 1.03
N GLU A 39 14.59 0.96 1.45
CA GLU A 39 14.18 0.92 2.85
C GLU A 39 14.38 2.25 3.63
N LEU A 40 14.67 3.35 2.93
CA LEU A 40 14.91 4.66 3.54
C LEU A 40 13.64 5.39 3.98
N ALA A 41 12.47 4.95 3.51
CA ALA A 41 11.19 5.57 3.80
C ALA A 41 10.17 4.53 4.28
N VAL A 42 9.35 4.88 5.26
CA VAL A 42 8.22 4.04 5.71
C VAL A 42 7.16 3.99 4.61
N LYS A 43 6.66 2.79 4.29
CA LYS A 43 5.59 2.61 3.31
C LYS A 43 4.23 2.95 3.93
N THR A 44 3.97 4.25 4.12
CA THR A 44 2.68 4.80 4.55
C THR A 44 1.71 4.96 3.37
N ILE A 45 0.41 5.23 3.62
CA ILE A 45 -0.54 5.59 2.56
C ILE A 45 -0.07 6.82 1.78
N ARG A 46 0.42 7.84 2.49
CA ARG A 46 0.92 9.07 1.87
C ARG A 46 2.13 8.78 1.00
N HIS A 47 3.08 8.01 1.52
CA HIS A 47 4.26 7.62 0.77
C HIS A 47 3.87 6.85 -0.50
N PHE A 48 3.01 5.84 -0.34
CA PHE A 48 2.53 5.03 -1.45
C PHE A 48 1.87 5.88 -2.54
N LEU A 49 0.97 6.80 -2.18
CA LEU A 49 0.22 7.61 -3.14
C LEU A 49 1.03 8.75 -3.75
N PHE A 50 1.84 9.45 -2.95
CA PHE A 50 2.35 10.77 -3.33
C PHE A 50 3.89 10.88 -3.39
N GLU A 51 4.62 10.07 -2.62
CA GLU A 51 6.06 10.32 -2.39
C GLU A 51 6.95 9.24 -3.00
N CYS A 52 6.45 8.01 -3.15
CA CYS A 52 7.25 6.88 -3.60
C CYS A 52 7.64 7.05 -5.08
N PRO A 53 8.95 7.14 -5.42
CA PRO A 53 9.41 7.39 -6.79
C PRO A 53 8.89 6.35 -7.80
N GLN A 54 8.84 5.08 -7.37
CA GLN A 54 8.32 3.96 -8.17
C GLN A 54 6.86 4.15 -8.60
N TYR A 55 6.06 4.81 -7.76
CA TYR A 55 4.64 5.03 -8.02
C TYR A 55 4.34 6.47 -8.46
N GLN A 56 5.31 7.38 -8.34
CA GLN A 56 5.16 8.80 -8.64
C GLN A 56 4.81 9.02 -10.12
N TYR A 57 5.49 8.36 -11.06
CA TYR A 57 5.16 8.46 -12.49
C TYR A 57 3.70 8.04 -12.78
N LYS A 58 3.27 6.89 -12.21
CA LYS A 58 1.90 6.40 -12.35
C LYS A 58 0.88 7.34 -11.71
N HIS A 59 1.23 7.94 -10.59
CA HIS A 59 0.39 8.93 -9.89
C HIS A 59 0.24 10.21 -10.74
N GLN A 60 1.33 10.72 -11.31
CA GLN A 60 1.33 11.92 -12.14
C GLN A 60 0.44 11.76 -13.39
N THR A 61 0.58 10.66 -14.14
CA THR A 61 -0.17 10.43 -15.39
C THR A 61 -1.67 10.20 -15.17
N HIS A 62 -2.07 9.61 -14.04
CA HIS A 62 -3.45 9.13 -13.85
C HIS A 62 -4.26 9.86 -12.79
N VAL A 63 -3.60 10.44 -11.78
CA VAL A 63 -4.25 11.15 -10.68
C VAL A 63 -4.02 12.64 -10.87
N VAL A 64 -2.78 13.12 -10.90
CA VAL A 64 -2.49 14.56 -10.87
C VAL A 64 -2.90 15.28 -12.15
N TYR A 65 -2.50 14.79 -13.33
CA TYR A 65 -2.82 15.43 -14.61
C TYR A 65 -4.34 15.55 -14.87
N LYS A 66 -5.12 14.58 -14.37
CA LYS A 66 -6.58 14.55 -14.56
C LYS A 66 -7.39 15.22 -13.46
N LEU A 67 -6.80 15.50 -12.29
CA LEU A 67 -7.46 16.15 -11.16
C LEU A 67 -7.09 17.64 -10.98
N HIS A 68 -6.31 18.23 -11.89
CA HIS A 68 -6.07 19.68 -12.04
C HIS A 68 -5.96 20.42 -10.69
N CYS A 69 -4.95 20.03 -9.88
CA CYS A 69 -4.56 20.70 -8.62
C CYS A 69 -5.47 20.55 -7.39
N LYS A 70 -6.38 19.56 -7.31
CA LYS A 70 -7.12 19.25 -6.04
C LYS A 70 -6.80 17.89 -5.40
N ALA A 71 -5.72 17.24 -5.84
CA ALA A 71 -5.33 15.91 -5.38
C ALA A 71 -4.37 15.89 -4.16
N GLU A 72 -4.10 17.05 -3.54
CA GLU A 72 -3.09 17.13 -2.46
C GLU A 72 -3.56 16.53 -1.13
N SER A 73 -4.88 16.43 -0.92
CA SER A 73 -5.42 15.80 0.28
C SER A 73 -5.92 14.39 -0.05
N LEU A 74 -5.29 13.41 0.60
CA LEU A 74 -5.78 12.02 0.69
C LEU A 74 -7.29 11.97 0.93
N GLN A 75 -7.79 12.86 1.79
CA GLN A 75 -9.20 12.92 2.13
C GLN A 75 -10.07 13.35 0.94
N VAL A 76 -9.61 14.29 0.10
CA VAL A 76 -10.32 14.71 -1.12
C VAL A 76 -10.37 13.58 -2.14
N LEU A 77 -9.24 12.90 -2.36
CA LEU A 77 -9.14 11.75 -3.27
C LEU A 77 -10.09 10.61 -2.87
N LEU A 78 -10.20 10.35 -1.56
CA LEU A 78 -11.04 9.28 -1.02
C LEU A 78 -12.51 9.69 -0.79
N SER A 79 -12.88 10.97 -0.90
CA SER A 79 -14.24 11.44 -0.58
C SER A 79 -15.06 11.87 -1.79
N ARG A 80 -14.43 12.35 -2.87
CA ARG A 80 -15.15 12.87 -4.04
C ARG A 80 -15.42 11.75 -5.06
N SER A 81 -16.68 11.56 -5.43
CA SER A 81 -17.11 10.51 -6.38
C SER A 81 -16.37 10.55 -7.72
N TYR A 82 -16.10 11.75 -8.26
CA TYR A 82 -15.31 11.92 -9.50
C TYR A 82 -13.82 11.56 -9.31
N ALA A 83 -13.26 11.81 -8.12
CA ALA A 83 -11.88 11.49 -7.79
C ALA A 83 -11.66 9.98 -7.56
N LEU A 84 -12.67 9.29 -7.03
CA LEU A 84 -12.65 7.85 -6.82
C LEU A 84 -12.39 7.06 -8.11
N LYS A 85 -12.90 7.52 -9.26
CA LYS A 85 -12.62 6.88 -10.56
C LYS A 85 -11.12 6.86 -10.87
N PHE A 86 -10.43 7.97 -10.61
CA PHE A 86 -8.98 8.08 -10.83
C PHE A 86 -8.19 7.30 -9.77
N PHE A 87 -8.63 7.36 -8.52
CA PHE A 87 -8.08 6.56 -7.43
C PHE A 87 -8.12 5.06 -7.76
N PHE A 88 -9.27 4.49 -8.11
CA PHE A 88 -9.36 3.05 -8.42
C PHE A 88 -8.54 2.67 -9.65
N ARG A 89 -8.45 3.55 -10.66
CA ARG A 89 -7.58 3.31 -11.82
C ARG A 89 -6.11 3.26 -11.41
N TYR A 90 -5.68 4.19 -10.55
CA TYR A 90 -4.34 4.17 -9.98
C TYR A 90 -4.10 2.88 -9.18
N ILE A 91 -5.02 2.48 -8.30
CA ILE A 91 -4.93 1.25 -7.51
C ILE A 91 -4.78 0.02 -8.40
N CYS A 92 -5.61 -0.14 -9.43
CA CYS A 92 -5.51 -1.25 -10.38
C CYS A 92 -4.15 -1.35 -11.09
N MET A 93 -3.44 -0.23 -11.27
CA MET A 93 -2.15 -0.18 -11.97
C MET A 93 -0.94 -0.25 -11.03
N SER A 94 -1.16 0.00 -9.74
CA SER A 94 -0.14 0.02 -8.69
C SER A 94 -0.11 -1.25 -7.83
N TRP A 95 -1.20 -2.02 -7.75
CA TRP A 95 -1.33 -3.19 -6.85
C TRP A 95 -1.35 -4.54 -7.60
N GLN A 96 -0.71 -5.64 -7.18
CA GLN A 96 -0.33 -6.25 -5.87
C GLN A 96 -1.47 -6.86 -5.02
N PHE A 97 -2.75 -6.67 -5.38
CA PHE A 97 -3.91 -7.27 -4.69
C PHE A 97 -4.61 -8.36 -5.51
N LYS A 98 -3.85 -9.28 -6.10
CA LYS A 98 -4.47 -10.44 -6.76
C LYS A 98 -5.07 -11.44 -5.77
N THR A 99 -4.72 -11.35 -4.49
CA THR A 99 -5.03 -12.39 -3.52
C THR A 99 -5.30 -11.79 -2.14
N LEU A 100 -6.56 -11.45 -1.88
CA LEU A 100 -7.11 -11.51 -0.52
C LEU A 100 -7.66 -12.94 -0.27
N ALA A 101 -6.91 -13.97 -0.69
CA ALA A 101 -7.08 -15.31 -0.15
C ALA A 101 -6.33 -15.36 1.19
N PRO A 102 -6.66 -16.30 2.10
CA PRO A 102 -6.08 -16.34 3.44
C PRO A 102 -4.56 -16.27 3.33
N LEU A 103 -3.97 -15.27 4.00
CA LEU A 103 -2.54 -15.06 4.10
C LEU A 103 -1.90 -16.36 4.60
N SER A 104 -1.41 -17.18 3.68
CA SER A 104 -0.54 -18.30 4.02
C SER A 104 0.77 -17.71 4.51
N HIS A 105 0.97 -17.81 5.82
CA HIS A 105 2.20 -17.51 6.54
C HIS A 105 3.44 -17.95 5.73
N PRO A 106 4.50 -17.12 5.63
CA PRO A 106 5.83 -17.68 5.49
C PRO A 106 6.13 -18.42 6.80
N THR A 107 6.29 -19.73 6.72
CA THR A 107 6.82 -20.54 7.81
C THR A 107 8.08 -19.87 8.36
N PRO A 108 8.20 -19.59 9.67
CA PRO A 108 9.44 -19.09 10.24
C PRO A 108 10.53 -20.12 9.98
N ALA A 109 11.57 -19.74 9.25
CA ALA A 109 12.75 -20.59 9.11
C ALA A 109 13.33 -20.81 10.52
N LEU A 110 13.35 -22.08 10.93
CA LEU A 110 13.94 -22.51 12.20
C LEU A 110 15.42 -22.04 12.24
N PRO A 111 15.91 -21.43 13.32
CA PRO A 111 17.32 -21.07 13.42
C PRO A 111 18.18 -22.34 13.41
N PRO A 112 19.40 -22.29 12.85
CA PRO A 112 20.28 -23.45 12.78
C PRO A 112 20.63 -23.91 14.20
N THR A 113 20.34 -25.18 14.48
CA THR A 113 20.76 -25.90 15.68
C THR A 113 22.28 -25.86 15.74
N HIS A 114 22.84 -25.06 16.65
CA HIS A 114 24.25 -25.16 16.99
C HIS A 114 24.48 -26.48 17.73
N THR A 115 25.02 -27.46 17.02
CA THR A 115 25.58 -28.69 17.60
C THR A 115 26.83 -28.32 18.39
N PRO A 116 26.99 -28.73 19.67
CA PRO A 116 28.28 -28.64 20.33
C PRO A 116 29.23 -29.68 19.71
N LEU A 117 30.41 -29.25 19.26
CA LEU A 117 31.54 -30.13 18.92
C LEU A 117 32.05 -30.82 20.22
N PRO A 118 32.72 -31.98 20.13
CA PRO A 118 32.81 -32.99 21.18
C PRO A 118 33.63 -32.57 22.39
#